data_AF-A0AAD3VPR2-F1
#
_entry.id   AF-A0AAD3VPR2-F1
#
_cell.length_a   1.000
_cell.length_b   1.000
_cell.length_c   1.000
_cell.angle_alpha   90.00
_cell.angle_beta   90.00
_cell.angle_gamma   90.00
#
_symmetry.space_group_name_H-M   'P 1'
#
loop_
_entity.id
_entity.type
_entity.pdbx_description
1 polymer ?
#
loop_
_entity_poly.entity_id
_entity_poly.type
_entity_poly.pdbx_seq_one_letter_code
_entity_poly.pdbx_strand_id
1 'polypeptide(L)'
;MPKNEDYKLADLESGQASTSRFEDELRRSFTPPAAGTPTTPAERIEEALCQVQNQIREQQMCTEQDLQECLSKASSRVADSQSVDTMFALVQQVTSMVSQGNEALQSNLRQVRELIARLSANLAQQQAIADRQIARSLHQAVSAMAEAQNAMFQSMAISEMSLLVKGAQDVAEQVVPPDEVQ
;
A
#
# COMPACT_ATOMS: atom_id res chain seq x y z
N MET A 1 67.64 -31.36 -60.53
CA MET A 1 68.29 -32.09 -59.40
C MET A 1 69.58 -31.36 -59.09
N PRO A 2 69.92 -30.99 -57.84
CA PRO A 2 69.97 -31.75 -56.57
C PRO A 2 69.02 -31.17 -55.47
N LYS A 3 68.63 -31.76 -54.32
CA LYS A 3 69.17 -32.60 -53.21
C LYS A 3 69.92 -31.85 -52.08
N ASN A 4 69.23 -31.78 -50.92
CA ASN A 4 69.61 -31.65 -49.49
C ASN A 4 70.43 -30.39 -49.10
N GLU A 5 70.42 -29.80 -47.89
CA GLU A 5 70.43 -30.25 -46.48
C GLU A 5 69.91 -29.05 -45.62
N ASP A 6 68.98 -29.18 -44.67
CA ASP A 6 69.06 -29.61 -43.26
C ASP A 6 69.56 -28.57 -42.21
N TYR A 7 68.74 -28.41 -41.16
CA TYR A 7 68.93 -27.79 -39.83
C TYR A 7 69.10 -26.27 -39.59
N LYS A 8 68.16 -25.67 -38.83
CA LYS A 8 68.19 -25.62 -37.35
C LYS A 8 66.87 -25.09 -36.76
N LEU A 9 66.13 -25.96 -36.07
CA LEU A 9 65.13 -25.58 -35.08
C LEU A 9 65.87 -25.08 -33.84
N ALA A 10 65.78 -23.79 -33.54
CA ALA A 10 66.22 -23.21 -32.28
C ALA A 10 65.05 -22.46 -31.65
N ASP A 11 64.63 -22.97 -30.49
CA ASP A 11 63.82 -22.36 -29.43
C ASP A 11 62.56 -21.58 -29.82
N LEU A 12 61.44 -22.32 -29.86
CA LEU A 12 60.10 -21.79 -29.64
C LEU A 12 59.53 -22.29 -28.30
N GLU A 13 60.33 -22.23 -27.23
CA GLU A 13 59.86 -22.48 -25.85
C GLU A 13 60.25 -21.34 -24.91
N SER A 14 59.70 -20.14 -25.15
CA SER A 14 59.70 -19.08 -24.11
C SER A 14 58.52 -18.10 -24.20
N GLY A 15 57.51 -18.39 -25.02
CA GLY A 15 56.38 -17.48 -25.26
C GLY A 15 55.07 -17.82 -24.53
N GLN A 16 54.89 -19.05 -24.05
CA GLN A 16 53.56 -19.53 -23.59
C GLN A 16 53.21 -19.18 -22.14
N ALA A 17 54.18 -18.94 -21.25
CA ALA A 17 53.91 -18.64 -19.84
C ALA A 17 53.40 -17.20 -19.61
N SER A 18 53.78 -16.27 -20.47
CA SER A 18 53.39 -14.85 -20.35
C SER A 18 51.99 -14.60 -20.90
N THR A 19 51.59 -15.30 -21.97
CA THR A 19 50.25 -15.19 -22.55
C THR A 19 49.20 -15.88 -21.69
N SER A 20 49.51 -17.03 -21.08
CA SER A 20 48.55 -17.71 -20.19
C SER A 20 48.25 -16.89 -18.93
N ARG A 21 49.27 -16.21 -18.38
CA ARG A 21 49.12 -15.35 -17.20
C ARG A 21 48.32 -14.08 -17.52
N PHE A 22 48.52 -13.52 -18.72
CA PHE A 22 47.75 -12.38 -19.21
C PHE A 22 46.29 -12.76 -19.52
N GLU A 23 46.05 -13.95 -20.07
CA GLU A 23 44.71 -14.47 -20.32
C GLU A 23 43.96 -14.81 -19.02
N ASP A 24 44.64 -15.33 -18.00
CA ASP A 24 44.06 -15.55 -16.66
C ASP A 24 43.81 -14.23 -15.90
N GLU A 25 44.67 -13.22 -16.07
CA GLU A 25 44.41 -11.86 -15.54
C GLU A 25 43.25 -11.16 -16.27
N LEU A 26 43.14 -11.34 -17.58
CA LEU A 26 41.99 -10.86 -18.36
C LEU A 26 40.70 -11.60 -17.99
N ARG A 27 40.75 -12.91 -17.73
CA ARG A 27 39.57 -13.67 -17.26
C ARG A 27 39.15 -13.27 -15.83
N ARG A 28 40.10 -12.91 -14.97
CA ARG A 28 39.80 -12.37 -13.62
C ARG A 28 39.26 -10.94 -13.65
N SER A 29 39.65 -10.12 -14.61
CA SER A 29 39.12 -8.75 -14.76
C SER A 29 37.75 -8.69 -15.45
N PHE A 30 37.37 -9.77 -16.14
CA PHE A 30 36.06 -9.96 -16.79
C PHE A 30 35.08 -10.82 -15.98
N THR A 31 35.21 -10.93 -14.65
CA THR A 31 34.05 -11.34 -13.85
C THR A 31 32.99 -10.24 -13.96
N PRO A 32 31.82 -10.51 -14.58
CA PRO A 32 30.75 -9.52 -14.61
C PRO A 32 30.41 -9.15 -13.16
N PRO A 33 30.19 -7.86 -12.83
CA PRO A 33 29.69 -7.53 -11.52
C PRO A 33 28.40 -8.33 -11.31
N ALA A 34 28.36 -9.10 -10.22
CA ALA A 34 27.16 -9.79 -9.81
C ALA A 34 26.02 -8.77 -9.80
N ALA A 35 24.99 -9.01 -10.61
CA ALA A 35 23.80 -8.18 -10.62
C ALA A 35 23.27 -8.10 -9.18
N GLY A 36 23.35 -6.92 -8.55
CA GLY A 36 22.73 -6.72 -7.25
C GLY A 36 23.29 -5.65 -6.32
N THR A 37 24.43 -5.01 -6.59
CA THR A 37 24.90 -3.91 -5.72
C THR A 37 25.51 -2.76 -6.51
N PRO A 38 25.02 -1.51 -6.33
CA PRO A 38 25.56 -0.33 -7.00
C PRO A 38 27.02 -0.11 -6.58
N THR A 39 27.90 -0.26 -7.55
CA THR A 39 29.36 -0.26 -7.39
C THR A 39 29.94 1.15 -7.42
N THR A 40 29.23 2.11 -8.02
CA THR A 40 29.66 3.52 -8.06
C THR A 40 28.75 4.43 -7.24
N PRO A 41 29.26 5.57 -6.73
CA PRO A 41 28.44 6.58 -6.07
C PRO A 41 27.28 7.10 -6.94
N ALA A 42 27.48 7.15 -8.27
CA ALA A 42 26.44 7.56 -9.21
C ALA A 42 25.30 6.54 -9.29
N GLU A 43 25.60 5.23 -9.37
CA GLU A 43 24.61 4.15 -9.35
C GLU A 43 23.79 4.14 -8.06
N ARG A 44 24.42 4.41 -6.90
CA ARG A 44 23.71 4.52 -5.61
C ARG A 44 22.73 5.68 -5.58
N ILE A 45 23.11 6.81 -6.18
CA ILE A 45 22.23 7.99 -6.29
C ILE A 45 21.07 7.69 -7.24
N GLU A 46 21.33 7.05 -8.38
CA GLU A 46 20.29 6.66 -9.34
C GLU A 46 19.28 5.70 -8.72
N GLU A 47 19.74 4.67 -8.01
CA GLU A 47 18.86 3.70 -7.34
C GLU A 47 18.02 4.35 -6.24
N ALA A 48 18.63 5.24 -5.44
CA ALA A 48 17.91 6.02 -4.43
C ALA A 48 16.85 6.94 -5.06
N LEU A 49 17.17 7.61 -6.18
CA LEU A 49 16.21 8.45 -6.90
C LEU A 49 15.08 7.64 -7.53
N CYS A 50 15.36 6.44 -8.04
CA CYS A 50 14.33 5.51 -8.51
C CYS A 50 13.39 5.07 -7.38
N GLN A 51 13.93 4.77 -6.19
CA GLN A 51 13.12 4.44 -5.01
C GLN A 51 12.24 5.62 -4.60
N VAL A 52 12.78 6.85 -4.58
CA VAL A 52 12.00 8.06 -4.29
C VAL A 52 10.90 8.28 -5.33
N GLN A 53 11.17 8.10 -6.62
CA GLN A 53 10.14 8.21 -7.67
C GLN A 53 9.01 7.20 -7.50
N ASN A 54 9.34 5.96 -7.13
CA ASN A 54 8.34 4.93 -6.87
C ASN A 54 7.48 5.29 -5.64
N GLN A 55 8.11 5.74 -4.55
CA GLN A 55 7.38 6.22 -3.36
C GLN A 55 6.47 7.42 -3.67
N ILE A 56 6.92 8.36 -4.51
CA ILE A 56 6.09 9.50 -4.94
C ILE A 56 4.86 9.01 -5.71
N ARG A 57 5.03 8.04 -6.63
CA ARG A 57 3.90 7.47 -7.39
C ARG A 57 2.91 6.73 -6.50
N GLU A 58 3.40 5.95 -5.54
CA GLU A 58 2.57 5.28 -4.55
C GLU A 58 1.78 6.31 -3.72
N GLN A 59 2.45 7.36 -3.24
CA GLN A 59 1.81 8.42 -2.48
C GLN A 59 0.75 9.16 -3.31
N GLN A 60 1.02 9.46 -4.57
CA GLN A 60 0.04 10.04 -5.50
C GLN A 60 -1.19 9.16 -5.64
N MET A 61 -0.99 7.85 -5.82
CA MET A 61 -2.08 6.88 -5.95
C MET A 61 -2.92 6.81 -4.67
N CYS A 62 -2.29 6.77 -3.49
CA CYS A 62 -3.00 6.80 -2.21
C CYS A 62 -3.83 8.09 -2.06
N THR A 63 -3.24 9.25 -2.36
CA THR A 63 -3.94 10.53 -2.27
C THR A 63 -5.11 10.63 -3.27
N GLU A 64 -4.98 10.08 -4.48
CA GLU A 64 -6.08 10.04 -5.45
C GLU A 64 -7.22 9.13 -4.97
N GLN A 65 -6.92 7.99 -4.35
CA GLN A 65 -7.93 7.11 -3.76
C GLN A 65 -8.66 7.79 -2.60
N ASP A 66 -7.95 8.45 -1.70
CA ASP A 66 -8.53 9.20 -0.59
C ASP A 66 -9.46 10.32 -1.09
N LEU A 67 -9.05 11.02 -2.15
CA LEU A 67 -9.85 12.07 -2.77
C LEU A 67 -11.14 11.50 -3.39
N GLN A 68 -11.05 10.37 -4.09
CA GLN A 68 -12.22 9.68 -4.65
C GLN A 68 -13.19 9.22 -3.56
N GLU A 69 -12.67 8.68 -2.45
CA GLU A 69 -13.49 8.29 -1.30
C GLU A 69 -14.18 9.51 -0.67
N CYS A 70 -13.46 10.62 -0.49
CA CYS A 70 -14.00 11.88 0.02
C CYS A 70 -15.11 12.43 -0.88
N LEU A 71 -14.90 12.46 -2.21
CA LEU A 71 -15.91 12.90 -3.16
C LEU A 71 -17.15 12.01 -3.12
N SER A 72 -16.97 10.69 -3.06
CA SER A 72 -18.08 9.73 -2.93
C SER A 72 -18.91 9.98 -1.66
N LYS A 73 -18.23 10.17 -0.52
CA LYS A 73 -18.88 10.53 0.75
C LYS A 73 -19.62 11.87 0.63
N ALA A 74 -19.00 12.88 0.03
CA ALA A 74 -19.62 14.19 -0.18
C ALA A 74 -20.87 14.10 -1.06
N SER A 75 -20.82 13.36 -2.17
CA SER A 75 -21.98 13.12 -3.03
C SER A 75 -23.12 12.41 -2.29
N SER A 76 -22.80 11.42 -1.45
CA SER A 76 -23.80 10.77 -0.59
C SER A 76 -24.45 11.78 0.37
N ARG A 77 -23.65 12.66 1.00
CA ARG A 77 -24.18 13.70 1.91
C ARG A 77 -25.07 14.72 1.22
N VAL A 78 -24.78 15.06 -0.03
CA VAL A 78 -25.66 15.93 -0.83
C VAL A 78 -27.01 15.25 -1.09
N ALA A 79 -27.01 13.96 -1.45
CA ALA A 79 -28.24 13.21 -1.65
C ALA A 79 -29.05 13.09 -0.34
N ASP A 80 -28.39 12.85 0.79
CA ASP A 80 -29.02 12.85 2.12
C ASP A 80 -29.69 14.21 2.40
N SER A 81 -28.97 15.32 2.14
CA SER A 81 -29.48 16.68 2.34
C SER A 81 -30.73 16.94 1.49
N GLN A 82 -30.71 16.59 0.20
CA GLN A 82 -31.86 16.75 -0.68
C GLN A 82 -33.08 15.93 -0.21
N SER A 83 -32.84 14.75 0.35
CA SER A 83 -33.91 13.95 0.95
C SER A 83 -34.50 14.62 2.19
N VAL A 84 -33.67 15.24 3.04
CA VAL A 84 -34.12 16.00 4.21
C VAL A 84 -34.94 17.21 3.78
N ASP A 85 -34.49 17.96 2.78
CA ASP A 85 -35.23 19.10 2.24
C ASP A 85 -36.60 18.68 1.69
N THR A 86 -36.67 17.53 1.02
CA THR A 86 -37.93 16.97 0.52
C THR A 86 -38.87 16.61 1.68
N MET A 87 -38.37 15.95 2.73
CA MET A 87 -39.17 15.64 3.91
C MET A 87 -39.67 16.91 4.61
N PHE A 88 -38.82 17.93 4.71
CA PHE A 88 -39.18 19.21 5.30
C PHE A 88 -40.28 19.92 4.49
N ALA A 89 -40.18 19.94 3.16
CA ALA A 89 -41.20 20.50 2.29
C ALA A 89 -42.56 19.78 2.44
N LEU A 90 -42.56 18.45 2.54
CA LEU A 90 -43.78 17.67 2.81
C LEU A 90 -44.42 18.05 4.14
N VAL A 91 -43.62 18.18 5.21
CA VAL A 91 -44.09 18.61 6.53
C VAL A 91 -44.68 20.03 6.47
N GLN A 92 -44.02 20.96 5.78
CA GLN A 92 -44.53 22.33 5.61
C GLN A 92 -45.88 22.34 4.88
N GLN A 93 -46.02 21.53 3.83
CA GLN A 93 -47.26 21.46 3.06
C GLN A 93 -48.42 20.88 3.90
N VAL A 94 -48.16 19.82 4.68
CA VAL A 94 -49.14 19.28 5.64
C VAL A 94 -49.50 20.32 6.70
N THR A 95 -48.49 21.00 7.27
CA THR A 95 -48.69 22.03 8.31
C THR A 95 -49.55 23.17 7.79
N SER A 96 -49.31 23.64 6.57
CA SER A 96 -50.11 24.70 5.94
C SER A 96 -51.58 24.29 5.82
N MET A 97 -51.87 23.07 5.37
CA MET A 97 -53.26 22.59 5.27
C MET A 97 -53.94 22.45 6.63
N VAL A 98 -53.23 21.96 7.64
CA VAL A 98 -53.77 21.86 9.01
C VAL A 98 -54.02 23.24 9.61
N SER A 99 -53.14 24.21 9.35
CA SER A 99 -53.26 25.57 9.88
C SER A 99 -54.47 26.35 9.38
N GLN A 100 -55.08 25.92 8.25
CA GLN A 100 -56.31 26.51 7.71
C GLN A 100 -57.57 26.09 8.46
N GLY A 101 -57.46 25.17 9.43
CA GLY A 101 -58.55 24.74 10.29
C GLY A 101 -59.26 23.47 9.82
N ASN A 102 -60.23 23.02 10.61
CA ASN A 102 -60.80 21.68 10.51
C ASN A 102 -61.60 21.44 9.21
N GLU A 103 -62.30 22.46 8.70
CA GLU A 103 -63.07 22.37 7.46
C GLU A 103 -62.16 22.18 6.23
N ALA A 104 -61.07 22.96 6.17
CA ALA A 104 -60.05 22.84 5.13
C ALA A 104 -59.31 21.49 5.21
N LEU A 105 -59.06 20.99 6.43
CA LEU A 105 -58.48 19.66 6.62
C LEU A 105 -59.42 18.55 6.12
N GLN A 106 -60.72 18.64 6.39
CA GLN A 106 -61.69 17.66 5.92
C GLN A 106 -61.81 17.64 4.40
N SER A 107 -61.83 18.82 3.76
CA SER A 107 -61.91 18.92 2.30
C SER A 107 -60.64 18.41 1.60
N ASN A 108 -59.47 18.56 2.24
CA ASN A 108 -58.17 18.12 1.71
C ASN A 108 -57.69 16.78 2.31
N LEU A 109 -58.53 16.04 3.04
CA LEU A 109 -58.11 14.88 3.83
C LEU A 109 -57.37 13.81 3.01
N ARG A 110 -57.80 13.59 1.76
CA ARG A 110 -57.16 12.64 0.85
C ARG A 110 -55.72 13.07 0.52
N GLN A 111 -55.53 14.35 0.19
CA GLN A 111 -54.21 14.90 -0.12
C GLN A 111 -53.30 14.87 1.10
N VAL A 112 -53.81 15.24 2.28
CA VAL A 112 -53.05 15.18 3.54
C VAL A 112 -52.58 13.74 3.81
N ARG A 113 -53.46 12.74 3.67
CA ARG A 113 -53.08 11.33 3.82
C ARG A 113 -51.99 10.91 2.84
N GLU A 114 -52.06 11.37 1.59
CA GLU A 114 -51.05 11.06 0.59
C GLU A 114 -49.69 11.70 0.92
N LEU A 115 -49.67 12.96 1.36
CA LEU A 115 -48.43 13.61 1.79
C LEU A 115 -47.82 12.95 3.01
N ILE A 116 -48.64 12.55 3.99
CA ILE A 116 -48.18 11.80 5.17
C ILE A 116 -47.61 10.44 4.73
N ALA A 117 -48.29 9.71 3.85
CA ALA A 117 -47.80 8.43 3.34
C ALA A 117 -46.45 8.59 2.60
N ARG A 118 -46.30 9.65 1.79
CA ARG A 118 -45.03 9.98 1.13
C ARG A 118 -43.94 10.34 2.14
N LEU A 119 -44.25 11.09 3.19
CA LEU A 119 -43.30 11.41 4.26
C LEU A 119 -42.85 10.15 5.00
N SER A 120 -43.80 9.26 5.36
CA SER A 120 -43.49 7.99 6.00
C SER A 120 -42.61 7.09 5.12
N ALA A 121 -42.86 7.04 3.82
CA ALA A 121 -42.02 6.29 2.88
C ALA A 121 -40.59 6.85 2.81
N ASN A 122 -40.43 8.19 2.75
CA ASN A 122 -39.12 8.83 2.77
C ASN A 122 -38.37 8.57 4.08
N LEU A 123 -39.04 8.65 5.23
CA LEU A 123 -38.45 8.34 6.53
C LEU A 123 -37.98 6.88 6.61
N ALA A 124 -38.80 5.94 6.17
CA ALA A 124 -38.44 4.52 6.15
C ALA A 124 -37.23 4.25 5.23
N GLN A 125 -37.17 4.90 4.06
CA GLN A 125 -36.03 4.80 3.17
C GLN A 125 -34.76 5.37 3.80
N GLN A 126 -34.83 6.54 4.43
CA GLN A 126 -33.70 7.17 5.11
C GLN A 126 -33.18 6.32 6.28
N GLN A 127 -34.09 5.73 7.06
CA GLN A 127 -33.73 4.79 8.11
C GLN A 127 -32.99 3.56 7.54
N ALA A 128 -33.49 2.95 6.46
CA ALA A 128 -32.84 1.81 5.85
C ALA A 128 -31.43 2.14 5.29
N ILE A 129 -31.23 3.36 4.78
CA ILE A 129 -29.91 3.84 4.33
C ILE A 129 -28.97 3.97 5.52
N ALA A 130 -29.42 4.60 6.60
CA ALA A 130 -28.64 4.76 7.82
C ALA A 130 -28.24 3.41 8.43
N ASP A 131 -29.18 2.47 8.55
CA ASP A 131 -28.93 1.12 9.08
C ASP A 131 -27.86 0.37 8.26
N ARG A 132 -27.93 0.46 6.93
CA ARG A 132 -26.91 -0.14 6.05
C ARG A 132 -25.54 0.52 6.20
N GLN A 133 -25.49 1.83 6.45
CA GLN A 133 -24.23 2.52 6.68
C GLN A 133 -23.63 2.11 8.03
N ILE A 134 -24.43 2.03 9.08
CA ILE A 134 -24.02 1.52 10.40
C ILE A 134 -23.45 0.11 10.26
N ALA A 135 -24.17 -0.80 9.57
CA ALA A 135 -23.71 -2.17 9.37
C ALA A 135 -22.37 -2.24 8.63
N ARG A 136 -22.19 -1.46 7.55
CA ARG A 136 -20.92 -1.40 6.80
C ARG A 136 -19.77 -0.86 7.65
N SER A 137 -19.98 0.23 8.37
CA SER A 137 -18.96 0.82 9.24
C SER A 137 -18.57 -0.11 10.38
N LEU A 138 -19.53 -0.82 10.97
CA LEU A 138 -19.25 -1.85 11.98
C LEU A 138 -18.41 -2.99 11.39
N HIS A 139 -18.75 -3.46 10.18
CA HIS A 139 -18.00 -4.52 9.52
C HIS A 139 -16.55 -4.12 9.24
N GLN A 140 -16.33 -2.89 8.77
CA GLN A 140 -14.99 -2.33 8.56
C GLN A 140 -14.22 -2.19 9.87
N ALA A 141 -14.86 -1.70 10.94
CA ALA A 141 -14.22 -1.59 12.25
C ALA A 141 -13.79 -2.95 12.80
N VAL A 142 -14.62 -3.98 12.65
CA VAL A 142 -14.29 -5.35 13.06
C VAL A 142 -13.11 -5.90 12.25
N SER A 143 -13.10 -5.71 10.94
CA SER A 143 -11.97 -6.14 10.10
C SER A 143 -10.66 -5.44 10.48
N ALA A 144 -10.69 -4.10 10.62
CA ALA A 144 -9.52 -3.33 11.04
C ALA A 144 -9.02 -3.74 12.44
N MET A 145 -9.94 -4.08 13.36
CA MET A 145 -9.59 -4.58 14.68
C MET A 145 -8.92 -5.97 14.60
N ALA A 146 -9.40 -6.86 13.73
CA ALA A 146 -8.76 -8.16 13.52
C ALA A 146 -7.35 -8.02 12.91
N GLU A 147 -7.18 -7.11 11.94
CA GLU A 147 -5.86 -6.79 11.36
C GLU A 147 -4.91 -6.22 12.43
N ALA A 148 -5.38 -5.29 13.26
CA ALA A 148 -4.60 -4.73 14.36
C ALA A 148 -4.20 -5.80 15.39
N GLN A 149 -5.10 -6.72 15.73
CA GLN A 149 -4.78 -7.85 16.62
C GLN A 149 -3.72 -8.77 16.01
N ASN A 150 -3.81 -9.06 14.71
CA ASN A 150 -2.80 -9.87 14.03
C ASN A 150 -1.43 -9.19 14.03
N ALA A 151 -1.38 -7.89 13.72
CA ALA A 151 -0.16 -7.09 13.79
C ALA A 151 0.43 -7.05 15.21
N MET A 152 -0.43 -7.01 16.25
CA MET A 152 0.01 -7.08 17.64
C MET A 152 0.67 -8.43 17.96
N PHE A 153 0.09 -9.56 17.54
CA PHE A 153 0.70 -10.88 17.73
C PHE A 153 2.03 -11.01 16.99
N GLN A 154 2.11 -10.51 15.75
CA GLN A 154 3.35 -10.49 14.99
C GLN A 154 4.42 -9.63 15.67
N SER A 155 4.05 -8.45 16.18
CA SER A 155 4.95 -7.57 16.93
C SER A 155 5.49 -8.25 18.19
N MET A 156 4.63 -8.95 18.95
CA MET A 156 5.06 -9.75 20.11
C MET A 156 6.04 -10.86 19.72
N ALA A 157 5.74 -11.61 18.65
CA ALA A 157 6.61 -12.69 18.17
C ALA A 157 7.98 -12.15 17.73
N ILE A 158 8.02 -11.04 16.98
CA ILE A 158 9.27 -10.39 16.58
C ILE A 158 10.06 -9.92 17.80
N SER A 159 9.38 -9.37 18.82
CA SER A 159 10.05 -8.95 20.05
C SER A 159 10.68 -10.13 20.80
N GLU A 160 10.01 -11.29 20.84
CA GLU A 160 10.55 -12.50 21.46
C GLU A 160 11.75 -13.04 20.66
N MET A 161 11.64 -13.09 19.33
CA MET A 161 12.74 -13.47 18.45
C MET A 161 13.96 -12.57 18.64
N SER A 162 13.76 -11.25 18.75
CA SER A 162 14.82 -10.28 19.00
C SER A 162 15.55 -10.55 20.33
N LEU A 163 14.81 -10.90 21.38
CA LEU A 163 15.38 -11.25 22.67
C LEU A 163 16.20 -12.55 22.61
N LEU A 164 15.73 -13.55 21.87
CA LEU A 164 16.45 -14.81 21.65
C LEU A 164 17.76 -14.58 20.87
N VAL A 165 17.72 -13.76 19.81
CA VAL A 165 18.92 -13.40 19.04
C VAL A 165 19.93 -12.68 19.93
N LYS A 166 19.48 -11.73 20.76
CA LYS A 166 20.35 -11.02 21.69
C LYS A 166 20.98 -11.96 22.72
N GLY A 167 20.20 -12.87 23.30
CA GLY A 167 20.73 -13.88 24.22
C GLY A 167 21.77 -14.81 23.56
N ALA A 168 21.55 -15.21 22.30
CA ALA A 168 22.53 -15.99 21.55
C ALA A 168 23.83 -15.20 21.30
N GLN A 169 23.73 -13.90 21.02
CA GLN A 169 24.87 -13.01 20.87
C GLN A 169 25.67 -12.89 22.17
N ASP A 170 24.99 -12.65 23.31
CA ASP A 170 25.63 -12.55 24.62
C ASP A 170 26.38 -13.84 25.00
N VAL A 171 25.84 -15.01 24.63
CA VAL A 171 26.51 -16.31 24.83
C VAL A 171 27.72 -16.46 23.92
N ALA A 172 27.62 -16.05 22.65
CA ALA A 172 28.74 -16.11 21.72
C ALA A 172 29.94 -15.26 22.17
N GLU A 173 29.68 -14.05 22.69
CA GLU A 173 30.71 -13.16 23.24
C GLU A 173 31.42 -13.75 24.46
N GLN A 174 30.73 -14.56 25.27
CA GLN A 174 31.31 -15.24 26.44
C GLN A 174 32.16 -16.47 26.09
N VAL A 175 32.03 -17.00 24.87
CA VAL A 175 32.78 -18.18 24.39
C VAL A 175 34.08 -17.78 23.67
N VAL A 176 34.23 -16.52 23.25
CA VAL A 176 35.49 -15.99 22.68
C VAL A 176 36.49 -15.76 23.82
N PRO A 177 37.66 -16.45 23.84
CA PRO A 177 38.65 -16.27 24.91
C PRO A 177 39.29 -14.87 24.83
N PRO A 178 39.71 -14.29 25.98
CA PRO A 178 40.43 -13.03 26.03
C PRO A 178 41.90 -13.26 25.65
N ASP A 179 42.20 -13.52 24.39
CA ASP A 179 43.58 -13.50 23.89
C ASP A 179 43.60 -13.15 22.41
N GLU A 180 43.69 -11.85 22.13
CA GLU A 180 44.48 -11.27 21.03
C GLU A 180 44.48 -9.74 21.19
N VAL A 181 45.11 -9.26 22.28
CA VAL A 181 45.59 -7.88 22.36
C VAL A 181 47.06 -7.92 22.77
N GLN A 182 47.94 -7.98 21.76
CA GLN A 182 49.33 -7.53 21.83
C GLN A 182 49.64 -6.67 20.61
#